data_AF-A0A317MTU0-F1
#
_entry.id   AF-A0A317MTU0-F1
#
_cell.length_a   1.000
_cell.length_b   1.000
_cell.length_c   1.000
_cell.angle_alpha   90.00
_cell.angle_beta   90.00
_cell.angle_gamma   90.00
#
_symmetry.space_group_name_H-M   'P 1'
#
loop_
_entity.id
_entity.type
_entity.pdbx_description
1 polymer ?
#
loop_
_entity_poly.entity_id
_entity_poly.type
_entity_poly.pdbx_seq_one_letter_code
_entity_poly.pdbx_strand_id
1 'polypeptide(L)'
;MNACAHRHQRGTTLVIALLMLILITMMTLTGLTLSSSNLTAVGNMQFREQAIAAANKAIQQVIGSAFVDDPTAETIAVDLDDDGVTDFTVTVAQPQCVRAWQAGSAAPSSLSLPSALSASTSWHSIWEIDASVSDTDNTATAVQIRSGVRRLLSQAQKLAVCP
;
A
#
# COMPACT_ATOMS: atom_id res chain seq x y z
N MET A 1 47.69 56.70 47.38
CA MET A 1 46.39 56.99 46.74
C MET A 1 46.53 56.72 45.25
N ASN A 2 46.33 55.49 44.78
CA ASN A 2 46.38 55.17 43.36
C ASN A 2 45.00 54.74 42.91
N ALA A 3 44.29 55.65 42.26
CA ALA A 3 43.03 55.39 41.57
C ALA A 3 43.18 55.79 40.10
N CYS A 4 42.96 54.85 39.19
CA CYS A 4 42.55 55.01 37.78
C CYS A 4 42.63 53.64 37.09
N ALA A 5 41.73 53.22 36.21
CA ALA A 5 40.42 53.69 35.82
C ALA A 5 39.77 52.48 35.15
N HIS A 6 38.63 52.00 35.66
CA HIS A 6 37.88 50.93 35.00
C HIS A 6 37.23 51.52 33.74
N ARG A 7 37.89 51.34 32.59
CA ARG A 7 37.34 51.65 31.27
C ARG A 7 36.00 50.93 31.12
N HIS A 8 34.93 51.70 30.99
CA HIS A 8 33.58 51.21 30.71
C HIS A 8 33.55 50.58 29.30
N GLN A 9 33.75 49.27 29.23
CA GLN A 9 33.36 48.43 28.10
C GLN A 9 31.83 48.25 28.10
N ARG A 10 31.07 49.27 27.74
CA ARG A 10 29.60 49.20 27.68
C ARG A 10 29.04 48.95 26.28
N GLY A 11 29.87 49.03 25.23
CA GLY A 11 29.44 48.80 23.84
C GLY A 11 29.69 47.39 23.31
N THR A 12 30.75 46.72 23.76
CA THR A 12 31.18 45.41 23.23
C THR A 12 30.31 44.25 23.71
N THR A 13 29.77 44.31 24.93
CA THR A 13 28.87 43.28 25.47
C THR A 13 27.56 43.17 24.72
N LEU A 14 27.01 44.30 24.25
CA LEU A 14 25.76 44.33 23.50
C LEU A 14 25.94 43.73 22.10
N VAL A 15 27.07 44.01 21.44
CA VAL A 15 27.42 43.39 20.15
C VAL A 15 27.62 41.89 20.29
N ILE A 16 28.35 41.44 21.32
CA ILE A 16 28.55 40.01 21.59
C ILE A 16 27.21 39.33 21.90
N ALA A 17 26.35 39.96 22.70
CA ALA A 17 25.01 39.42 22.99
C ALA A 17 24.15 39.28 21.73
N LEU A 18 24.21 40.25 20.80
CA LEU A 18 23.46 40.23 19.54
C LEU A 18 23.99 39.15 18.58
N LEU A 19 25.31 38.97 18.52
CA LEU A 19 25.93 37.87 17.78
C LEU A 19 25.50 36.51 18.35
N MET A 20 25.54 36.34 19.67
CA MET A 20 25.10 35.10 20.31
C MET A 20 23.60 34.85 20.08
N LEU A 21 22.76 35.89 20.10
CA LEU A 21 21.34 35.77 19.79
C LEU A 21 21.14 35.23 18.35
N ILE A 22 21.85 35.80 17.37
CA ILE A 22 21.77 35.36 15.97
C ILE A 22 22.20 33.89 15.85
N LEU A 23 23.31 33.50 16.49
CA LEU A 23 23.78 32.11 16.46
C LEU A 23 22.77 31.14 17.06
N ILE A 24 22.16 31.49 18.20
CA ILE A 24 21.12 30.68 18.83
C ILE A 24 19.91 30.57 17.90
N THR A 25 19.44 31.69 17.31
CA THR A 25 18.30 31.66 16.38
C THR A 25 18.56 30.82 15.13
N MET A 26 19.78 30.87 14.57
CA MET A 26 20.16 30.02 13.45
C MET A 26 20.15 28.54 13.84
N MET A 27 20.66 28.20 15.03
CA MET A 27 20.64 26.83 15.55
C MET A 27 19.21 26.33 15.78
N THR A 28 18.33 27.15 16.37
CA THR A 28 16.94 26.77 16.62
C THR A 28 16.15 26.58 15.34
N LEU A 29 16.28 27.50 14.37
CA LEU A 29 15.64 27.38 13.05
C LEU A 29 16.11 26.10 12.33
N THR A 30 17.40 25.79 12.38
CA THR A 30 17.93 24.55 11.80
C THR A 30 17.31 23.32 12.48
N GLY A 31 17.24 23.31 13.83
CA GLY A 31 16.58 22.23 14.58
C GLY A 31 15.11 22.04 14.25
N LEU A 32 14.36 23.14 14.06
CA LEU A 32 12.95 23.09 13.64
C LEU A 32 12.81 22.51 12.24
N THR A 33 13.60 22.96 11.27
CA THR A 33 13.53 22.45 9.88
C THR A 33 13.85 20.95 9.79
N LEU A 34 14.85 20.48 10.54
CA LEU A 34 15.17 19.05 10.62
C LEU A 34 14.01 18.24 11.21
N SER A 35 13.35 18.78 12.24
CA SER A 35 12.19 18.14 12.87
C SER A 35 11.00 18.06 11.92
N SER A 36 10.73 19.12 11.16
CA SER A 36 9.68 19.13 10.15
C SER A 36 9.91 18.06 9.07
N SER A 37 11.14 17.88 8.60
CA SER A 37 11.48 16.82 7.62
C SER A 37 11.16 15.42 8.14
N ASN A 38 11.51 15.14 9.40
CA ASN A 38 11.20 13.86 10.03
C ASN A 38 9.69 13.61 10.16
N LEU A 39 8.91 14.65 10.47
CA LEU A 39 7.45 14.54 10.55
C LEU A 39 6.83 14.23 9.19
N THR A 40 7.33 14.84 8.10
CA THR A 40 6.87 14.52 6.75
C THR A 40 7.19 13.07 6.38
N ALA A 41 8.38 12.58 6.74
CA ALA A 41 8.75 11.19 6.51
C ALA A 41 7.83 10.22 7.27
N VAL A 42 7.51 10.52 8.53
CA VAL A 42 6.57 9.72 9.33
C VAL A 42 5.16 9.75 8.72
N GLY A 43 4.68 10.90 8.24
CA GLY A 43 3.40 11.01 7.55
C GLY A 43 3.33 10.13 6.30
N ASN A 44 4.37 10.16 5.47
CA ASN A 44 4.45 9.31 4.28
C ASN A 44 4.48 7.81 4.62
N MET A 45 5.18 7.44 5.71
CA MET A 45 5.19 6.06 6.19
C MET A 45 3.82 5.63 6.72
N GLN A 46 3.11 6.48 7.45
CA GLN A 46 1.74 6.20 7.90
C GLN A 46 0.79 5.99 6.72
N PHE A 47 0.82 6.89 5.73
CA PHE A 47 0.03 6.74 4.50
C PHE A 47 0.35 5.42 3.80
N ARG A 48 1.63 5.09 3.67
CA ARG A 48 2.06 3.83 3.03
C ARG A 48 1.50 2.60 3.74
N GLU A 49 1.58 2.53 5.07
CA GLU A 49 1.07 1.39 5.83
C GLU A 49 -0.46 1.27 5.73
N GLN A 50 -1.19 2.38 5.84
CA GLN A 50 -2.64 2.41 5.68
C GLN A 50 -3.07 2.03 4.26
N ALA A 51 -2.41 2.55 3.24
CA ALA A 51 -2.65 2.20 1.85
C ALA A 51 -2.39 0.71 1.57
N ILE A 52 -1.35 0.11 2.20
CA ILE A 52 -1.10 -1.33 2.12
C ILE A 52 -2.23 -2.11 2.78
N ALA A 53 -2.68 -1.71 3.96
CA ALA A 53 -3.80 -2.36 4.65
C ALA A 53 -5.09 -2.27 3.83
N ALA A 54 -5.40 -1.09 3.27
CA ALA A 54 -6.56 -0.88 2.41
C ALA A 54 -6.50 -1.74 1.14
N ALA A 55 -5.36 -1.75 0.44
CA ALA A 55 -5.16 -2.58 -0.74
C ALA A 55 -5.32 -4.08 -0.44
N ASN A 56 -4.78 -4.55 0.69
CA ASN A 56 -5.00 -5.93 1.12
C ASN A 56 -6.47 -6.22 1.43
N LYS A 57 -7.18 -5.33 2.11
CA LYS A 57 -8.63 -5.47 2.39
C LYS A 57 -9.43 -5.56 1.09
N ALA A 58 -9.17 -4.69 0.13
CA ALA A 58 -9.79 -4.73 -1.20
C ALA A 58 -9.47 -6.04 -1.95
N ILE A 59 -8.21 -6.47 -1.97
CA ILE A 59 -7.81 -7.75 -2.57
C ILE A 59 -8.55 -8.93 -1.91
N GLN A 60 -8.70 -8.94 -0.59
CA GLN A 60 -9.46 -10.00 0.10
C GLN A 60 -10.95 -9.99 -0.26
N GLN A 61 -11.55 -8.82 -0.49
CA GLN A 61 -12.92 -8.73 -1.00
C GLN A 61 -13.04 -9.33 -2.42
N VAL A 62 -12.10 -8.98 -3.31
CA VAL A 62 -12.05 -9.55 -4.67
C VAL A 62 -11.86 -11.07 -4.62
N ILE A 63 -10.93 -11.56 -3.81
CA ILE A 63 -10.70 -13.00 -3.62
C ILE A 63 -11.94 -13.69 -3.04
N GLY A 64 -12.66 -13.03 -2.12
CA GLY A 64 -13.90 -13.54 -1.55
C GLY A 64 -15.05 -13.60 -2.55
N SER A 65 -14.97 -12.86 -3.66
CA SER A 65 -15.99 -12.81 -4.70
C SER A 65 -15.87 -13.95 -5.73
N ALA A 66 -16.81 -13.95 -6.67
CA ALA A 66 -16.83 -14.81 -7.86
C ALA A 66 -15.97 -14.27 -9.02
N PHE A 67 -14.83 -13.63 -8.72
CA PHE A 67 -13.96 -12.98 -9.73
C PHE A 67 -13.48 -13.89 -10.87
N VAL A 68 -13.55 -15.22 -10.70
CA VAL A 68 -13.16 -16.21 -11.72
C VAL A 68 -14.23 -16.44 -12.80
N ASP A 69 -15.45 -15.96 -12.59
CA ASP A 69 -16.54 -16.09 -13.57
C ASP A 69 -16.54 -14.92 -14.57
N ASP A 70 -16.28 -13.71 -14.07
CA ASP A 70 -16.14 -12.48 -14.88
C ASP A 70 -15.04 -11.60 -14.27
N PRO A 71 -13.76 -11.80 -14.64
CA PRO A 71 -12.68 -10.97 -14.13
C PRO A 71 -12.80 -9.58 -14.77
N THR A 72 -13.18 -8.59 -13.96
CA THR A 72 -13.26 -7.18 -14.37
C THR A 72 -12.42 -6.32 -13.44
N ALA A 73 -11.95 -5.18 -13.95
CA ALA A 73 -11.36 -4.15 -13.10
C ALA A 73 -12.47 -3.49 -12.25
N GLU A 74 -12.16 -3.17 -11.00
CA GLU A 74 -13.11 -2.53 -10.09
C GLU A 74 -12.42 -1.57 -9.13
N THR A 75 -13.21 -0.68 -8.54
CA THR A 75 -12.74 0.28 -7.56
C THR A 75 -13.48 0.04 -6.25
N ILE A 76 -12.73 -0.13 -5.17
CA ILE A 76 -13.26 -0.46 -3.85
C ILE A 76 -12.95 0.70 -2.90
N ALA A 77 -14.01 1.27 -2.33
CA ALA A 77 -13.91 2.20 -1.22
C ALA A 77 -13.61 1.41 0.06
N VAL A 78 -12.54 1.79 0.75
CA VAL A 78 -12.12 1.19 2.01
C VAL A 78 -12.15 2.24 3.09
N ASP A 79 -13.01 1.97 4.07
CA ASP A 79 -13.03 2.59 5.39
C ASP A 79 -12.17 1.71 6.32
N LEU A 80 -11.09 2.25 6.88
CA LEU A 80 -10.13 1.52 7.72
C LEU A 80 -10.50 1.58 9.20
N ASP A 81 -11.08 2.68 9.66
CA ASP A 81 -11.43 2.89 11.08
C ASP A 81 -12.92 2.71 11.40
N ASP A 82 -13.72 2.39 10.38
CA ASP A 82 -15.15 2.07 10.44
C ASP A 82 -15.99 3.25 10.95
N ASP A 83 -15.59 4.48 10.59
CA ASP A 83 -16.28 5.72 10.96
C ASP A 83 -17.44 6.07 9.99
N GLY A 84 -17.60 5.31 8.91
CA GLY A 84 -18.61 5.47 7.88
C GLY A 84 -18.20 6.38 6.72
N VAL A 85 -16.96 6.88 6.73
CA VAL A 85 -16.35 7.68 5.66
C VAL A 85 -15.29 6.84 4.95
N THR A 86 -15.18 7.02 3.63
CA THR A 86 -14.14 6.33 2.87
C THR A 86 -12.79 7.01 3.08
N ASP A 87 -11.83 6.28 3.65
CA ASP A 87 -10.44 6.73 3.81
C ASP A 87 -9.63 6.57 2.52
N PHE A 88 -9.74 5.40 1.89
CA PHE A 88 -8.94 5.03 0.74
C PHE A 88 -9.82 4.50 -0.40
N THR A 89 -9.51 4.92 -1.61
CA THR A 89 -10.09 4.35 -2.83
C THR A 89 -9.04 3.47 -3.50
N VAL A 90 -9.28 2.16 -3.50
CA VAL A 90 -8.38 1.17 -4.10
C VAL A 90 -8.85 0.84 -5.50
N THR A 91 -7.97 0.96 -6.48
CA THR A 91 -8.23 0.50 -7.85
C THR A 91 -7.62 -0.88 -8.04
N VAL A 92 -8.48 -1.89 -8.22
CA VAL A 92 -8.08 -3.26 -8.51
C VAL A 92 -8.14 -3.46 -10.02
N ALA A 93 -6.99 -3.77 -10.62
CA ALA A 93 -6.92 -4.09 -12.03
C ALA A 93 -7.65 -5.41 -12.31
N GLN A 94 -8.05 -5.61 -13.57
CA GLN A 94 -8.68 -6.85 -13.99
C GLN A 94 -7.82 -8.06 -13.61
N PRO A 95 -8.34 -9.03 -12.82
CA PRO A 95 -7.58 -10.22 -12.45
C PRO A 95 -7.09 -10.99 -13.68
N GLN A 96 -5.81 -11.34 -13.71
CA GLN A 96 -5.20 -12.03 -14.86
C GLN A 96 -4.89 -13.48 -14.52
N CYS A 97 -5.28 -14.42 -15.39
CA CYS A 97 -4.86 -15.80 -15.25
C CYS A 97 -3.44 -15.97 -15.80
N VAL A 98 -2.48 -16.27 -14.93
CA VAL A 98 -1.06 -16.41 -15.30
C VAL A 98 -0.76 -17.82 -15.80
N ARG A 99 -1.42 -18.84 -15.21
CA ARG A 99 -1.18 -20.25 -15.56
C ARG A 99 -2.35 -21.12 -15.15
N ALA A 100 -2.69 -22.11 -15.97
CA ALA A 100 -3.59 -23.20 -15.61
C ALA A 100 -3.01 -24.58 -15.93
N TRP A 101 -3.35 -25.59 -15.13
CA TRP A 101 -3.02 -27.00 -15.39
C TRP A 101 -4.11 -27.91 -14.82
N GLN A 102 -4.25 -29.10 -15.41
CA GLN A 102 -5.29 -30.04 -14.99
C GLN A 102 -5.03 -30.47 -13.54
N ALA A 103 -6.03 -30.31 -12.68
CA ALA A 103 -6.02 -30.90 -11.36
C ALA A 103 -6.15 -32.41 -11.52
N GLY A 104 -5.34 -33.17 -10.77
CA GLY A 104 -5.27 -34.63 -10.92
C GLY A 104 -6.66 -35.27 -11.01
N SER A 105 -6.85 -36.16 -11.98
CA SER A 105 -8.09 -36.92 -12.12
C SER A 105 -8.35 -37.74 -10.85
N ALA A 106 -9.61 -37.88 -10.45
CA ALA A 106 -10.01 -38.82 -9.42
C ALA A 106 -9.42 -40.22 -9.69
N ALA A 107 -9.03 -40.93 -8.63
CA ALA A 107 -8.57 -42.31 -8.77
C ALA A 107 -9.63 -43.14 -9.52
N PRO A 108 -9.24 -44.02 -10.45
CA PRO A 108 -10.19 -44.83 -11.18
C PRO A 108 -10.98 -45.68 -10.18
N SER A 109 -12.27 -45.38 -10.04
CA SER A 109 -13.22 -46.26 -9.37
C SER A 109 -13.48 -47.46 -10.30
N SER A 110 -13.87 -48.61 -9.75
CA SER A 110 -14.21 -49.82 -10.51
C SER A 110 -15.41 -49.65 -11.47
N LEU A 111 -16.08 -48.48 -11.43
CA LEU A 111 -17.10 -48.07 -12.38
C LEU A 111 -16.47 -47.16 -13.46
N SER A 112 -16.28 -47.70 -14.67
CA SER A 112 -15.91 -46.92 -15.86
C SER A 112 -17.13 -46.15 -16.37
N LEU A 113 -17.49 -45.07 -15.68
CA LEU A 113 -18.41 -44.07 -16.20
C LEU A 113 -17.75 -43.36 -17.39
N PRO A 114 -18.48 -43.06 -18.49
CA PRO A 114 -17.95 -42.28 -19.61
C PRO A 114 -17.28 -41.00 -19.10
N SER A 115 -16.22 -40.53 -19.75
CA SER A 115 -15.45 -39.34 -19.33
C SER A 115 -16.30 -38.06 -19.16
N ALA A 116 -17.48 -38.02 -19.81
CA ALA A 116 -18.49 -36.98 -19.62
C ALA A 116 -19.22 -37.05 -18.24
N LEU A 117 -19.22 -38.21 -17.58
CA LEU A 117 -19.83 -38.46 -16.27
C LEU A 117 -18.79 -38.75 -15.16
N SER A 118 -17.54 -39.11 -15.48
CA SER A 118 -16.53 -39.54 -14.49
C SER A 118 -15.48 -38.51 -14.10
N ALA A 119 -15.35 -37.39 -14.81
CA ALA A 119 -14.47 -36.32 -14.39
C ALA A 119 -15.04 -34.97 -14.80
N SER A 120 -15.56 -34.20 -13.84
CA SER A 120 -15.42 -32.77 -13.96
C SER A 120 -13.91 -32.51 -14.02
N THR A 121 -13.36 -32.25 -15.22
CA THR A 121 -11.97 -31.86 -15.36
C THR A 121 -11.83 -30.51 -14.66
N SER A 122 -11.31 -30.58 -13.43
CA SER A 122 -10.99 -29.40 -12.67
C SER A 122 -9.58 -28.96 -13.04
N TRP A 123 -9.37 -27.65 -13.05
CA TRP A 123 -8.12 -27.04 -13.42
C TRP A 123 -7.64 -26.20 -12.26
N HIS A 124 -6.40 -26.43 -11.83
CA HIS A 124 -5.75 -25.44 -10.99
C HIS A 124 -5.35 -24.26 -11.86
N SER A 125 -5.70 -23.06 -11.41
CA SER A 125 -5.32 -21.80 -12.04
C SER A 125 -4.59 -20.92 -11.03
N ILE A 126 -3.58 -20.18 -11.47
CA ILE A 126 -2.90 -19.14 -10.72
C ILE A 126 -3.32 -17.80 -11.31
N TRP A 127 -3.80 -16.92 -10.45
CA TRP A 127 -4.27 -15.60 -10.79
C TRP A 127 -3.38 -14.55 -10.16
N GLU A 128 -3.18 -13.47 -10.89
CA GLU A 128 -2.51 -12.26 -10.44
C GLU A 128 -3.58 -11.17 -10.27
N ILE A 129 -3.59 -10.56 -9.09
CA ILE A 129 -4.50 -9.47 -8.74
C ILE A 129 -3.60 -8.30 -8.32
N ASP A 130 -3.64 -7.23 -9.11
CA ASP A 130 -2.94 -5.98 -8.82
C ASP A 130 -3.92 -4.97 -8.24
N ALA A 131 -3.62 -4.45 -7.05
CA ALA A 131 -4.35 -3.36 -6.44
C ALA A 131 -3.44 -2.14 -6.31
N SER A 132 -3.97 -0.97 -6.61
CA SER A 132 -3.26 0.30 -6.54
C SER A 132 -4.03 1.32 -5.72
N VAL A 133 -3.29 2.08 -4.92
CA VAL A 133 -3.81 3.17 -4.10
C VAL A 133 -2.95 4.39 -4.41
N SER A 134 -3.60 5.47 -4.84
CA SER A 134 -2.96 6.75 -5.06
C SER A 134 -3.62 7.79 -4.17
N ASP A 135 -2.82 8.64 -3.55
CA ASP A 135 -3.30 9.84 -2.89
C ASP A 135 -3.83 10.82 -3.96
N THR A 136 -5.15 11.05 -3.95
CA THR A 136 -5.84 11.98 -4.87
C THR A 136 -5.57 13.45 -4.57
N ASP A 137 -5.09 13.77 -3.36
CA ASP A 137 -4.85 15.14 -2.90
C ASP A 137 -3.37 15.52 -2.96
N ASN A 138 -2.46 14.55 -2.91
CA ASN A 138 -1.03 14.72 -3.18
C ASN A 138 -0.46 13.52 -3.96
N THR A 139 -0.22 13.70 -5.26
CA THR A 139 0.31 12.66 -6.19
C THR A 139 1.72 12.13 -5.87
N ALA A 140 2.28 12.43 -4.70
CA ALA A 140 3.64 12.10 -4.30
C ALA A 140 3.81 10.65 -3.80
N THR A 141 2.72 9.99 -3.41
CA THR A 141 2.77 8.61 -2.88
C THR A 141 1.75 7.72 -3.55
N ALA A 142 2.23 6.61 -4.12
CA ALA A 142 1.40 5.55 -4.66
C ALA A 142 1.89 4.21 -4.13
N VAL A 143 0.95 3.34 -3.80
CA VAL A 143 1.21 1.96 -3.38
C VAL A 143 0.59 1.03 -4.41
N GLN A 144 1.36 0.07 -4.89
CA GLN A 144 0.87 -1.02 -5.73
C GLN A 144 1.20 -2.35 -5.05
N ILE A 145 0.19 -3.20 -4.91
CA ILE A 145 0.32 -4.55 -4.35
C ILE A 145 -0.11 -5.54 -5.41
N ARG A 146 0.75 -6.54 -5.63
CA ARG A 146 0.49 -7.67 -6.49
C ARG A 146 0.34 -8.92 -5.66
N SER A 147 -0.80 -9.60 -5.78
CA SER A 147 -1.09 -10.84 -5.07
C SER A 147 -1.31 -11.99 -6.04
N GLY A 148 -0.78 -13.16 -5.68
CA GLY A 148 -0.98 -14.40 -6.42
C GLY A 148 -1.95 -15.33 -5.68
N VAL A 149 -3.03 -15.77 -6.32
CA VAL A 149 -3.98 -16.72 -5.72
C VAL A 149 -4.24 -17.92 -6.62
N ARG A 150 -4.44 -19.09 -6.00
CA ARG A 150 -4.79 -20.31 -6.71
C ARG A 150 -6.28 -20.59 -6.57
N ARG A 151 -6.96 -20.82 -7.70
CA ARG A 151 -8.37 -21.22 -7.75
C ARG A 151 -8.56 -22.47 -8.59
N LEU A 152 -9.52 -23.30 -8.16
CA LEU A 152 -9.98 -24.44 -8.95
C LEU A 152 -11.07 -23.95 -9.91
N LEU A 153 -10.88 -24.20 -11.20
CA LEU A 153 -11.83 -23.88 -12.25
C LEU A 153 -12.45 -25.17 -12.79
N SER A 154 -13.70 -25.09 -13.22
CA SER A 154 -14.29 -26.08 -14.12
C SER A 154 -13.71 -25.96 -15.53
N GLN A 155 -13.96 -26.98 -16.37
CA GLN A 155 -13.59 -26.94 -17.78
C GLN A 155 -14.16 -25.72 -18.51
N ALA A 156 -15.43 -25.37 -18.26
CA ALA A 156 -16.09 -24.24 -18.90
C ALA A 156 -15.45 -22.90 -18.49
N GLN A 157 -15.22 -22.71 -17.19
CA GLN A 157 -14.52 -21.52 -16.67
C GLN A 157 -13.11 -21.42 -17.25
N LYS A 158 -12.32 -22.50 -17.27
CA LYS A 158 -10.98 -22.49 -17.87
C LYS A 158 -11.01 -22.00 -19.32
N LEU A 159 -11.95 -22.50 -20.13
CA LEU A 159 -12.06 -22.08 -21.53
C LEU A 159 -12.49 -20.62 -21.69
N ALA A 160 -13.27 -20.08 -20.74
CA ALA A 160 -13.76 -18.71 -20.79
C ALA A 160 -12.71 -17.68 -20.33
N VAL A 161 -12.02 -17.94 -19.23
CA VAL A 161 -11.21 -16.92 -18.54
C VAL A 161 -9.71 -17.21 -18.48
N CYS A 162 -9.27 -18.40 -18.91
CA CYS A 162 -7.86 -18.79 -18.89
C CYS A 162 -7.50 -19.73 -20.08
N PRO A 163 -7.50 -19.21 -21.32
CA PRO A 163 -7.23 -19.99 -22.53
C PRO A 163 -5.83 -20.62 -22.53
#